data_AF-A0A2E0VT86-F1
#
_entry.id   AF-A0A2E0VT86-F1
#
_cell.length_a   1.000
_cell.length_b   1.000
_cell.length_c   1.000
_cell.angle_alpha   90.00
_cell.angle_beta   90.00
_cell.angle_gamma   90.00
#
_symmetry.space_group_name_H-M   'P 1'
#
loop_
_entity.id
_entity.type
_entity.pdbx_description
1 polymer ?
#
loop_
_entity_poly.entity_id
_entity_poly.type
_entity_poly.pdbx_seq_one_letter_code
_entity_poly.pdbx_strand_id
1 'polypeptide(L)'
;MNDDILDDIHDLGETNLELPPEVIRKVNFLKIEANDRLKRLKQGRIILWVASAIMVVSAIVSLNMRDEVPVSVWEVAIDLAVSLGVFIGCIYWSFKKPAWAFSVALGYFLLVMAISAMVDVSSLYTGIAFKLVFIIILVRSIMAARDVNRYANMLQKLGAPMAEVDMLRDYLPVDLTPHGKEV
;
A
#
# COMPACT_ATOMS: atom_id res chain seq x y z
N MET A 1 -2.74 11.27 -15.16
CA MET A 1 -1.43 11.62 -15.76
C MET A 1 -0.36 10.67 -15.23
N ASN A 2 -0.51 9.36 -15.49
CA ASN A 2 0.53 8.31 -15.34
C ASN A 2 0.02 6.91 -15.78
N ASP A 3 -1.05 6.81 -16.58
CA ASP A 3 -1.57 5.52 -17.05
C ASP A 3 -0.80 5.00 -18.28
N ASP A 4 -0.05 5.85 -18.98
CA ASP A 4 0.82 5.46 -20.12
C ASP A 4 2.07 4.68 -19.69
N ILE A 5 2.43 4.69 -18.40
CA ILE A 5 3.62 3.97 -17.91
C ILE A 5 3.41 2.45 -17.93
N LEU A 6 2.17 1.96 -17.97
CA LEU A 6 1.91 0.51 -18.02
C LEU A 6 2.15 -0.11 -19.39
N ASP A 7 2.08 0.68 -20.47
CA ASP A 7 2.42 0.23 -21.83
C ASP A 7 3.94 0.36 -22.08
N ASP A 8 4.62 1.35 -21.49
CA ASP A 8 6.08 1.51 -21.62
C ASP A 8 6.89 0.45 -20.83
N ILE A 9 6.31 -0.24 -19.85
CA ILE A 9 6.98 -1.37 -19.16
C ILE A 9 7.02 -2.63 -20.04
N HIS A 10 6.23 -2.71 -21.11
CA HIS A 10 6.43 -3.73 -22.14
C HIS A 10 7.68 -3.45 -23.00
N ASP A 11 8.20 -2.23 -22.93
CA ASP A 11 9.40 -1.75 -23.60
C ASP A 11 10.54 -1.52 -22.59
N LEU A 12 10.67 -2.43 -21.62
CA LEU A 12 11.90 -2.56 -20.83
C LEU A 12 13.02 -2.89 -21.83
N GLY A 13 13.65 -1.83 -22.32
CA GLY A 13 14.53 -1.82 -23.48
C GLY A 13 15.40 -3.06 -23.54
N GLU A 14 15.50 -3.65 -24.73
CA GLU A 14 16.36 -4.80 -25.00
C GLU A 14 17.70 -4.58 -24.31
N THR A 15 17.93 -5.34 -23.23
CA THR A 15 19.18 -5.28 -22.51
C THR A 15 20.26 -5.71 -23.50
N ASN A 16 21.02 -4.74 -24.04
CA ASN A 16 22.21 -4.91 -24.89
C ASN A 16 23.39 -5.55 -24.12
N LEU A 17 23.07 -6.39 -23.14
CA LEU A 17 24.00 -7.18 -22.36
C LEU A 17 24.12 -8.52 -23.07
N GLU A 18 25.35 -8.90 -23.44
CA GLU A 18 25.73 -10.26 -23.85
C GLU A 18 25.62 -11.23 -22.65
N LEU A 19 24.46 -11.27 -22.01
CA LEU A 19 24.17 -12.20 -20.93
C LEU A 19 23.83 -13.55 -21.53
N PRO A 20 24.17 -14.65 -20.83
CA PRO A 20 23.69 -15.96 -21.21
C PRO A 20 22.15 -15.93 -21.33
N PRO A 21 21.56 -16.60 -22.33
CA PRO A 21 20.11 -16.58 -22.56
C PRO A 21 19.30 -17.04 -21.33
N GLU A 22 19.88 -17.86 -20.46
CA GLU A 22 19.29 -18.25 -19.18
C GLU A 22 19.12 -17.08 -18.21
N VAL A 23 20.09 -16.17 -18.14
CA VAL A 23 20.04 -14.99 -17.25
C VAL A 23 19.01 -14.00 -17.75
N ILE A 24 18.94 -13.78 -19.07
CA ILE A 24 17.92 -12.92 -19.69
C ILE A 24 16.52 -13.41 -19.35
N ARG A 25 16.26 -14.72 -19.51
CA ARG A 25 14.97 -15.32 -19.14
C ARG A 25 14.64 -15.11 -17.66
N LYS A 26 15.62 -15.25 -16.78
CA LYS A 26 15.44 -15.05 -15.33
C LYS A 26 15.14 -13.60 -14.97
N VAL A 27 15.86 -12.65 -15.57
CA VAL A 27 15.62 -11.20 -15.37
C VAL A 27 14.22 -10.81 -15.85
N ASN A 28 13.81 -11.25 -17.03
CA ASN A 28 12.47 -10.97 -17.56
C ASN A 28 11.36 -11.56 -16.69
N PHE A 29 11.54 -12.78 -16.18
CA PHE A 29 10.60 -13.37 -15.23
C PHE A 29 10.49 -12.54 -13.94
N LEU A 30 11.61 -12.10 -13.36
CA LEU A 30 11.62 -11.26 -12.16
C LEU A 30 10.96 -9.90 -12.40
N LYS A 31 11.13 -9.31 -13.59
CA LYS A 31 10.47 -8.06 -13.99
C LYS A 31 8.96 -8.19 -14.02
N ILE A 32 8.44 -9.25 -14.65
CA ILE A 32 7.00 -9.52 -14.73
C ILE A 32 6.41 -9.64 -13.32
N GLU A 33 7.06 -10.43 -12.46
CA GLU A 33 6.62 -10.65 -11.08
C GLU A 33 6.70 -9.35 -10.26
N ALA A 34 7.76 -8.56 -10.39
CA ALA A 34 7.90 -7.27 -9.73
C ALA A 34 6.79 -6.29 -10.15
N ASN A 35 6.44 -6.24 -11.43
CA ASN A 35 5.37 -5.40 -11.95
C ASN A 35 4.00 -5.79 -11.38
N ASP A 36 3.69 -7.09 -11.28
CA ASP A 36 2.45 -7.54 -10.61
C ASP A 36 2.39 -7.08 -9.16
N ARG A 37 3.51 -7.14 -8.43
CA ARG A 37 3.56 -6.64 -7.05
C ARG A 37 3.40 -5.12 -6.96
N LEU A 38 3.95 -4.35 -7.89
CA LEU A 38 3.72 -2.90 -7.97
C LEU A 38 2.23 -2.56 -8.17
N LYS A 39 1.50 -3.32 -8.99
CA LYS A 39 0.05 -3.15 -9.14
C LYS A 39 -0.69 -3.34 -7.81
N ARG A 40 -0.30 -4.35 -7.02
CA ARG A 40 -0.87 -4.59 -5.68
C ARG A 40 -0.57 -3.47 -4.68
N LEU A 41 0.58 -2.78 -4.81
CA LEU A 41 0.89 -1.59 -4.01
C LEU A 41 -0.01 -0.41 -4.40
N LYS A 42 -0.22 -0.18 -5.70
CA LYS A 42 -1.16 0.85 -6.19
C LYS A 42 -2.57 0.60 -5.68
N GLN A 43 -3.05 -0.65 -5.75
CA GLN A 43 -4.34 -1.05 -5.16
C GLN A 43 -4.40 -0.76 -3.65
N GLY A 44 -3.31 -1.00 -2.92
CA GLY A 44 -3.18 -0.64 -1.51
C GLY A 44 -3.34 0.86 -1.24
N ARG A 45 -2.77 1.72 -2.10
CA ARG A 45 -2.93 3.18 -1.97
C ARG A 45 -4.35 3.62 -2.29
N ILE A 46 -4.95 3.03 -3.32
CA ILE A 46 -6.33 3.30 -3.71
C ILE A 46 -7.29 2.93 -2.57
N ILE A 47 -7.08 1.78 -1.91
CA ILE A 47 -7.97 1.37 -0.83
C ILE A 47 -7.89 2.31 0.39
N LEU A 48 -6.71 2.88 0.68
CA LEU A 48 -6.59 3.91 1.73
C LEU A 48 -7.39 5.18 1.36
N TRP A 49 -7.36 5.61 0.09
CA TRP A 49 -8.18 6.73 -0.38
C TRP A 49 -9.67 6.44 -0.27
N VAL A 50 -10.09 5.23 -0.66
CA VAL A 50 -11.49 4.79 -0.57
C VAL A 50 -11.94 4.76 0.90
N ALA A 51 -11.12 4.25 1.82
CA ALA A 51 -11.44 4.26 3.25
C ALA A 51 -11.59 5.68 3.80
N SER A 52 -10.68 6.59 3.47
CA SER A 52 -10.80 8.00 3.85
C SER A 52 -12.10 8.63 3.34
N ALA A 53 -12.48 8.36 2.09
CA ALA A 53 -13.72 8.86 1.52
C ALA A 53 -14.96 8.30 2.25
N ILE A 54 -14.96 7.00 2.54
CA ILE A 54 -16.05 6.36 3.30
C ILE A 54 -16.18 6.95 4.69
N MET A 55 -15.08 7.27 5.37
CA MET A 55 -15.11 7.92 6.68
C MET A 55 -15.74 9.30 6.63
N VAL A 56 -15.42 10.10 5.61
CA VAL A 56 -16.07 11.42 5.39
C VAL A 56 -17.56 11.25 5.18
N VAL A 57 -17.98 10.31 4.33
CA VAL A 57 -19.41 10.03 4.10
C VAL A 57 -20.09 9.57 5.39
N SER A 58 -19.45 8.68 6.16
CA SER A 58 -19.97 8.20 7.45
C SER A 58 -20.15 9.33 8.45
N ALA A 59 -19.21 10.27 8.52
CA ALA A 59 -19.30 11.45 9.37
C ALA A 59 -20.46 12.37 8.94
N ILE A 60 -20.63 12.59 7.63
CA ILE A 60 -21.76 13.38 7.09
C ILE A 60 -23.09 12.71 7.45
N VAL A 61 -23.22 11.40 7.28
CA VAL A 61 -24.44 10.66 7.65
C VAL A 61 -24.71 10.80 9.15
N SER A 62 -23.69 10.63 9.98
CA SER A 62 -23.81 10.75 11.44
C SER A 62 -24.28 12.14 11.88
N LEU A 63 -23.80 13.20 11.23
CA LEU A 63 -24.22 14.57 11.50
C LEU A 63 -25.67 14.86 11.07
N ASN A 64 -26.16 14.18 10.03
CA ASN A 64 -27.55 14.32 9.57
C ASN A 64 -28.55 13.53 10.44
N MET A 65 -28.11 12.46 11.11
CA MET A 65 -28.94 11.65 12.01
C MET A 65 -28.88 12.10 13.48
N ARG A 66 -28.32 13.29 13.76
CA ARG A 66 -28.12 13.82 15.11
C ARG A 66 -29.40 13.96 15.95
N ASP A 67 -30.56 14.08 15.30
CA ASP A 67 -31.84 14.26 15.99
C ASP A 67 -32.33 12.93 16.59
N GLU A 68 -31.84 11.78 16.10
CA GLU A 68 -32.19 10.44 16.56
C GLU A 68 -31.16 9.88 17.55
N VAL A 69 -29.88 10.24 17.38
CA VAL A 69 -28.78 9.79 18.23
C VAL A 69 -28.06 11.02 18.78
N PRO A 70 -28.00 11.21 20.11
CA PRO A 70 -27.36 12.38 20.72
C PRO A 70 -25.84 12.27 20.60
N VAL A 71 -25.30 12.55 19.41
CA VAL A 71 -23.86 12.61 19.14
C VAL A 71 -23.44 14.06 19.06
N SER A 72 -22.41 14.44 19.83
CA SER A 72 -21.88 15.80 19.76
C SER A 72 -21.15 16.02 18.43
N VAL A 73 -21.40 17.15 17.77
CA VAL A 73 -20.69 17.53 16.53
C VAL A 73 -19.18 17.52 16.72
N TRP A 74 -18.71 17.89 17.92
CA TRP A 74 -17.29 17.92 18.25
C TRP A 74 -16.67 16.51 18.31
N GLU A 75 -17.40 15.52 18.80
CA GLU A 75 -16.95 14.13 18.86
C GLU A 75 -16.76 13.56 17.45
N VAL A 76 -17.75 13.78 16.57
CA VAL A 76 -17.67 13.35 15.16
C VAL A 76 -16.52 14.06 14.44
N ALA A 77 -16.33 15.35 14.69
CA ALA A 77 -15.26 16.13 14.07
C ALA A 77 -13.87 15.64 14.48
N ILE A 78 -13.66 15.34 15.76
CA ILE A 78 -12.37 14.80 16.25
C ILE A 78 -12.11 13.42 15.68
N ASP A 79 -13.10 12.52 15.73
CA ASP A 79 -12.93 11.15 15.21
C ASP A 79 -12.59 11.15 13.71
N LEU A 80 -13.28 11.99 12.94
CA LEU A 80 -13.00 12.18 11.52
C LEU A 80 -11.59 12.75 11.30
N ALA A 81 -11.20 13.79 12.04
CA ALA A 81 -9.90 14.43 11.89
C ALA A 81 -8.75 13.48 12.21
N VAL A 82 -8.86 12.70 13.29
CA VAL A 82 -7.85 11.71 13.70
C VAL A 82 -7.76 10.61 12.65
N SER A 83 -8.90 10.03 12.25
CA SER A 83 -8.94 8.95 11.28
C SER A 83 -8.40 9.37 9.91
N LEU A 84 -8.82 10.53 9.40
CA LEU A 84 -8.28 11.07 8.15
C LEU A 84 -6.79 11.37 8.25
N GLY A 85 -6.34 11.94 9.37
CA GLY A 85 -4.92 12.20 9.61
C GLY A 85 -4.08 10.93 9.51
N VAL A 86 -4.55 9.83 10.10
CA VAL A 86 -3.87 8.53 10.03
C VAL A 86 -3.86 7.99 8.60
N PHE A 87 -5.01 7.94 7.92
CA PHE A 87 -5.08 7.35 6.57
C PHE A 87 -4.34 8.20 5.53
N ILE A 88 -4.49 9.53 5.54
CA ILE A 88 -3.76 10.44 4.65
C ILE A 88 -2.26 10.38 4.93
N GLY A 89 -1.86 10.36 6.22
CA GLY A 89 -0.48 10.15 6.62
C GLY A 89 0.08 8.84 6.08
N CYS A 90 -0.68 7.75 6.17
CA CYS A 90 -0.30 6.45 5.61
C CYS A 90 -0.20 6.48 4.08
N ILE A 91 -1.10 7.18 3.37
CA ILE A 91 -1.03 7.35 1.92
C ILE A 91 0.29 8.04 1.54
N TYR A 92 0.60 9.18 2.16
CA TYR A 92 1.85 9.90 1.89
C TYR A 92 3.07 9.06 2.24
N TRP A 93 3.04 8.37 3.37
CA TRP A 93 4.15 7.52 3.80
C TRP A 93 4.31 6.25 2.95
N SER A 94 3.24 5.78 2.30
CA SER A 94 3.27 4.59 1.44
C SER A 94 4.12 4.75 0.18
N PHE A 95 4.45 5.98 -0.20
CA PHE A 95 5.40 6.26 -1.28
C PHE A 95 6.84 6.01 -0.82
N LYS A 96 7.13 6.18 0.47
CA LYS A 96 8.48 6.00 1.03
C LYS A 96 8.69 4.61 1.65
N LYS A 97 7.77 4.18 2.51
CA LYS A 97 7.88 2.90 3.25
C LYS A 97 6.53 2.17 3.21
N PRO A 98 6.11 1.61 2.05
CA PRO A 98 4.78 1.02 1.88
C PRO A 98 4.47 -0.10 2.88
N ALA A 99 5.43 -0.98 3.17
CA ALA A 99 5.21 -2.08 4.12
C ALA A 99 4.82 -1.55 5.51
N TRP A 100 5.53 -0.52 6.00
CA TRP A 100 5.24 0.11 7.29
C TRP A 100 3.93 0.90 7.25
N ALA A 101 3.72 1.70 6.21
CA ALA A 101 2.50 2.49 6.06
C ALA A 101 1.23 1.63 6.04
N PHE A 102 1.21 0.56 5.25
CA PHE A 102 0.07 -0.36 5.21
C PHE A 102 -0.09 -1.15 6.51
N SER A 103 1.00 -1.47 7.21
CA SER A 103 0.93 -2.13 8.52
C SER A 103 0.33 -1.22 9.59
N VAL A 104 0.69 0.07 9.60
CA VAL A 104 0.11 1.06 10.51
C VAL A 104 -1.36 1.29 10.21
N ALA A 105 -1.73 1.44 8.93
CA ALA A 105 -3.12 1.58 8.52
C ALA A 105 -3.97 0.35 8.92
N LEU A 106 -3.43 -0.86 8.73
CA LEU A 106 -4.10 -2.10 9.15
C LEU A 106 -4.24 -2.17 10.67
N GLY A 107 -3.18 -1.84 11.41
CA GLY A 107 -3.20 -1.83 12.88
C GLY A 107 -4.20 -0.84 13.44
N TYR A 108 -4.22 0.39 12.91
CA TYR A 108 -5.21 1.40 13.27
C TYR A 108 -6.63 0.93 12.99
N PHE A 109 -6.88 0.38 11.80
CA PHE A 109 -8.20 -0.12 11.41
C PHE A 109 -8.70 -1.24 12.33
N LEU A 110 -7.83 -2.21 12.67
CA LEU A 110 -8.18 -3.28 13.60
C LEU A 110 -8.43 -2.76 15.02
N LEU A 111 -7.67 -1.75 15.46
CA LEU A 111 -7.85 -1.11 16.76
C LEU A 111 -9.19 -0.37 16.84
N VAL A 112 -9.54 0.42 15.83
CA VAL A 112 -10.85 1.10 15.75
C VAL A 112 -11.97 0.06 15.75
N MET A 113 -11.83 -1.01 14.96
CA MET A 113 -12.82 -2.09 14.92
C MET A 113 -12.98 -2.80 16.28
N ALA A 114 -11.89 -3.04 17.00
CA ALA A 114 -11.93 -3.64 18.33
C ALA A 114 -12.63 -2.73 19.34
N ILE A 115 -12.37 -1.42 19.30
CA ILE A 115 -13.06 -0.45 20.16
C ILE A 115 -14.55 -0.40 19.82
N SER A 116 -14.93 -0.31 18.54
CA SER A 116 -16.34 -0.31 18.12
C SER A 116 -17.06 -1.60 18.54
N ALA A 117 -16.39 -2.74 18.45
CA ALA A 117 -16.92 -4.03 18.88
C ALA A 117 -17.22 -4.09 20.39
N MET A 118 -16.46 -3.37 21.22
CA MET A 118 -16.70 -3.28 22.66
C MET A 118 -17.91 -2.39 23.00
N VAL A 119 -18.20 -1.40 22.17
CA VAL A 119 -19.35 -0.50 22.35
C VAL A 119 -20.64 -1.17 21.87
N ASP A 120 -20.61 -1.75 20.67
CA ASP A 120 -21.75 -2.46 20.11
C ASP A 120 -21.29 -3.61 19.19
N VAL A 121 -21.58 -4.84 19.61
CA VAL A 121 -21.26 -6.05 18.86
C VAL A 121 -22.04 -6.12 17.54
N SER A 122 -23.22 -5.49 17.44
CA SER A 122 -24.01 -5.46 16.21
C SER A 122 -23.27 -4.75 15.08
N SER A 123 -22.46 -3.74 15.42
CA SER A 123 -21.63 -2.97 14.49
C SER A 123 -20.57 -3.82 13.78
N LEU A 124 -20.16 -4.97 14.34
CA LEU A 124 -19.21 -5.89 13.71
C LEU A 124 -19.78 -6.50 12.44
N TYR A 125 -21.04 -6.95 12.49
CA TYR A 125 -21.71 -7.63 11.39
C TYR A 125 -22.08 -6.66 10.26
N THR A 126 -22.42 -5.42 10.61
CA THR A 126 -22.71 -4.38 9.62
C THR A 126 -21.45 -4.04 8.83
N GLY A 127 -21.51 -4.19 7.51
CA GLY A 127 -20.40 -3.90 6.61
C GLY A 127 -19.24 -4.91 6.66
N ILE A 128 -19.46 -6.14 7.17
CA ILE A 128 -18.40 -7.16 7.28
C ILE A 128 -17.69 -7.45 5.95
N ALA A 129 -18.44 -7.45 4.83
CA ALA A 129 -17.88 -7.66 3.50
C ALA A 129 -16.83 -6.60 3.15
N PHE A 130 -17.12 -5.33 3.41
CA PHE A 130 -16.19 -4.23 3.15
C PHE A 130 -14.95 -4.32 4.05
N LYS A 131 -15.15 -4.62 5.34
CA LYS A 131 -14.05 -4.80 6.31
C LYS A 131 -13.10 -5.92 5.87
N LEU A 132 -13.64 -7.06 5.43
CA LEU A 132 -12.83 -8.19 4.94
C LEU A 132 -12.07 -7.83 3.67
N VAL A 133 -12.73 -7.20 2.69
CA VAL A 133 -12.08 -6.73 1.46
C VAL A 133 -10.93 -5.77 1.79
N PHE A 134 -11.17 -4.83 2.70
CA PHE A 134 -10.17 -3.86 3.15
C PHE A 134 -8.94 -4.55 3.76
N ILE A 135 -9.16 -5.49 4.68
CA ILE A 135 -8.09 -6.27 5.32
C ILE A 135 -7.32 -7.09 4.29
N ILE A 136 -8.01 -7.81 3.39
CA ILE A 136 -7.36 -8.67 2.40
C ILE A 136 -6.48 -7.83 1.45
N ILE A 137 -6.97 -6.69 0.99
CA ILE A 137 -6.19 -5.80 0.12
C ILE A 137 -4.96 -5.28 0.86
N LEU A 138 -5.11 -4.76 2.08
CA LEU A 138 -3.97 -4.26 2.85
C LEU A 138 -2.92 -5.34 3.13
N VAL A 139 -3.34 -6.54 3.55
CA VAL A 139 -2.43 -7.67 3.78
C VAL A 139 -1.68 -8.04 2.49
N ARG A 140 -2.38 -8.11 1.36
CA ARG A 140 -1.76 -8.36 0.05
C ARG A 140 -0.76 -7.27 -0.34
N SER A 141 -1.08 -6.00 -0.06
CA SER A 141 -0.18 -4.87 -0.33
C SER A 141 1.05 -4.89 0.59
N ILE A 142 0.92 -5.29 1.86
CA ILE A 142 2.05 -5.48 2.78
C ILE A 142 2.99 -6.57 2.25
N MET A 143 2.44 -7.72 1.84
CA MET A 143 3.25 -8.81 1.27
C MET A 143 3.94 -8.38 -0.02
N ALA A 144 3.21 -7.71 -0.92
CA ALA A 144 3.78 -7.15 -2.15
C ALA A 144 4.94 -6.18 -1.87
N ALA A 145 4.81 -5.32 -0.85
CA ALA A 145 5.86 -4.37 -0.48
C ALA A 145 7.15 -5.06 -0.03
N ARG A 146 7.04 -6.18 0.68
CA ARG A 146 8.20 -6.97 1.12
C ARG A 146 8.84 -7.72 -0.05
N ASP A 147 8.02 -8.26 -0.95
CA ASP A 147 8.50 -9.05 -2.09
C ASP A 147 9.25 -8.19 -3.11
N VAL A 148 8.80 -6.96 -3.40
CA VAL A 148 9.52 -6.10 -4.36
C VAL A 148 10.92 -5.74 -3.86
N ASN A 149 11.10 -5.50 -2.56
CA ASN A 149 12.44 -5.29 -1.98
C ASN A 149 13.35 -6.52 -2.20
N ARG A 150 12.79 -7.73 -2.11
CA ARG A 150 13.51 -8.97 -2.38
C ARG A 150 13.90 -9.08 -3.85
N TYR A 151 13.00 -8.72 -4.76
CA TYR A 151 13.26 -8.76 -6.21
C TYR A 151 14.31 -7.74 -6.64
N ALA A 152 14.27 -6.51 -6.11
CA ALA A 152 15.29 -5.50 -6.37
C ALA A 152 16.70 -6.01 -5.99
N ASN A 153 16.83 -6.62 -4.81
CA ASN A 153 18.09 -7.22 -4.36
C ASN A 153 18.55 -8.40 -5.23
N MET A 154 17.62 -9.21 -5.76
CA MET A 154 17.95 -10.31 -6.66
C MET A 154 18.43 -9.81 -8.04
N LEU A 155 17.79 -8.77 -8.58
CA LEU A 155 18.18 -8.15 -9.84
C LEU A 155 19.58 -7.53 -9.73
N GLN A 156 19.86 -6.84 -8.62
CA GLN A 156 21.19 -6.30 -8.35
C GLN A 156 22.27 -7.40 -8.31
N LYS A 157 21.98 -8.54 -7.67
CA LYS A 157 22.90 -9.69 -7.61
C LYS A 157 23.12 -10.37 -8.97
N LEU A 158 22.18 -10.26 -9.89
CA LEU A 158 22.27 -10.82 -11.23
C LEU A 158 22.98 -9.89 -12.22
N GLY A 159 23.45 -8.72 -11.78
CA GLY A 159 24.11 -7.75 -12.65
C GLY A 159 23.15 -7.02 -13.58
N ALA A 160 21.86 -6.94 -13.23
CA ALA A 160 20.90 -6.17 -14.01
C ALA A 160 21.31 -4.67 -14.07
N PRO A 161 20.98 -3.95 -15.16
CA PRO A 161 21.29 -2.54 -15.28
C PRO A 161 20.76 -1.75 -14.08
N MET A 162 21.58 -0.85 -13.54
CA MET A 162 21.18 -0.03 -12.39
C MET A 162 19.93 0.80 -12.67
N ALA A 163 19.69 1.22 -13.92
CA ALA A 163 18.45 1.91 -14.30
C ALA A 163 17.19 1.08 -14.01
N GLU A 164 17.24 -0.24 -14.20
CA GLU A 164 16.10 -1.12 -13.93
C GLU A 164 15.90 -1.36 -12.43
N VAL A 165 17.00 -1.49 -11.70
CA VAL A 165 17.00 -1.61 -10.23
C VAL A 165 16.48 -0.32 -9.61
N ASP A 166 16.94 0.83 -10.10
CA ASP A 166 16.55 2.16 -9.63
C ASP A 166 15.10 2.47 -9.98
N MET A 167 14.57 2.01 -11.12
CA MET A 167 13.14 2.13 -11.40
C MET A 167 12.30 1.41 -10.34
N LEU A 168 12.66 0.17 -9.96
CA LEU A 168 11.99 -0.53 -8.86
C LEU A 168 12.19 0.17 -7.51
N ARG A 169 13.34 0.83 -7.34
CA ARG A 169 13.70 1.63 -6.16
C ARG A 169 12.97 2.96 -6.07
N ASP A 170 12.57 3.56 -7.18
CA ASP A 170 11.74 4.77 -7.18
C ASP A 170 10.33 4.46 -6.67
N TYR A 171 9.87 3.22 -6.87
CA TYR A 171 8.62 2.75 -6.29
C TYR A 171 8.72 2.31 -4.82
N LEU A 172 9.94 2.03 -4.34
CA LEU A 172 10.28 1.70 -2.96
C LEU A 172 11.63 2.32 -2.63
N PRO A 173 11.70 3.52 -2.03
CA PRO A 173 12.97 4.06 -1.59
C PRO A 173 13.45 3.22 -0.41
N VAL A 174 14.07 2.09 -0.75
CA VAL A 174 14.76 1.22 0.17
C VAL A 174 16.02 1.97 0.54
N ASP A 175 16.15 2.20 1.83
CA ASP A 175 17.41 2.60 2.45
C ASP A 175 18.34 1.38 2.40
N LEU A 176 18.86 1.08 1.21
CA LEU A 176 20.02 0.22 1.02
C LEU A 176 21.24 1.04 1.40
N THR A 177 21.33 1.46 2.66
CA THR A 177 22.66 1.66 3.22
C THR A 177 23.34 0.30 3.08
N PRO A 178 24.46 0.21 2.35
CA PRO A 178 25.17 -1.04 2.27
C PRO A 178 25.57 -1.40 3.70
N HIS A 179 24.94 -2.41 4.29
CA HIS A 179 25.39 -3.02 5.55
C HIS A 179 26.73 -3.77 5.40
N GLY A 180 27.48 -3.48 4.33
CA GLY A 180 28.87 -3.85 4.14
C GLY A 180 29.71 -2.59 3.97
N LYS A 181 29.99 -1.89 5.07
CA LYS A 181 31.32 -1.32 5.24
C LYS A 181 32.01 -2.14 6.32
N GLU A 182 32.90 -2.97 5.81
CA GLU A 182 34.01 -3.66 6.45
C GLU A 182 34.43 -3.03 7.79
N VAL A 183 34.46 -3.88 8.82
CA VAL A 183 35.49 -3.86 9.86
C VAL A 183 36.00 -5.30 9.99
#